data_AF-A0A9X8DPN5-F1
#
_entry.id   AF-A0A9X8DPN5-F1
#
_cell.length_a   1.000
_cell.length_b   1.000
_cell.length_c   1.000
_cell.angle_alpha   90.00
_cell.angle_beta   90.00
_cell.angle_gamma   90.00
#
_symmetry.space_group_name_H-M   'P 1'
#
loop_
_entity.id
_entity.type
_entity.pdbx_description
1 polymer ?
#
loop_
_entity_poly.entity_id
_entity_poly.type
_entity_poly.pdbx_seq_one_letter_code
_entity_poly.pdbx_strand_id
1 'polypeptide(L)'
;WHHVVVDTRELPADSDTTTIIPQQLDQALLAIQSNEDSNLTTRRPRILLTVAGYVDPIAVCAAVKHTQHDQAMQLSTVTTVISGVALTLPDSATPFPKLWDQLTPGFVTTVVLTHTQDVANLPRLRLRVDSANPFADVLCLRSNGLDGDLSTFLALDVFETSERRRYRDVHFPSWQQAPSTYVVPLPASVTAVRFEMKLKLDRNRFVACIQRGLSPHTTLKTISPVYTSTPPIQLSGLRLAQALAMDKVSTQLVHSSSSNEEHKGVVPQETIAAIVAQLGTVWTVEASLAFTDDNQHGYTYINTGTKAFLRVQPTLSSPPTSCSFVFTGQHLDAEKLRLLLLQCCPARHAAVVALSDVTVDEKRRIQALHVTDPLPDGYMFDGTSYYDYFGGQYEFHPNIQQFIDADMAKKNDVAARHNNELETDRVRYEECTTLLV
;
A
#
# COMPACT_ATOMS: atom_id res chain seq x y z
N TRP A 1 -2.49 23.38 21.24
CA TRP A 1 -3.35 22.87 20.15
C TRP A 1 -3.64 21.44 20.50
N HIS A 2 -4.91 21.06 20.56
CA HIS A 2 -5.33 19.67 20.71
C HIS A 2 -5.65 19.15 19.31
N HIS A 3 -5.00 18.09 18.86
CA HIS A 3 -5.16 17.56 17.51
C HIS A 3 -6.14 16.39 17.53
N VAL A 4 -7.20 16.51 16.75
CA VAL A 4 -8.23 15.48 16.57
C VAL A 4 -8.19 15.05 15.11
N VAL A 5 -8.09 13.74 14.87
CA VAL A 5 -8.11 13.16 13.53
C VAL A 5 -9.35 12.31 13.38
N VAL A 6 -10.14 12.58 12.35
CA VAL A 6 -11.33 11.81 11.98
C VAL A 6 -11.11 11.29 10.57
N ASP A 7 -10.88 10.01 10.42
CA ASP A 7 -10.79 9.38 9.10
C ASP A 7 -12.15 8.83 8.69
N THR A 8 -12.80 9.51 7.74
CA THR A 8 -14.13 9.16 7.27
C THR A 8 -14.13 8.01 6.27
N ARG A 9 -12.95 7.53 5.87
CA ARG A 9 -12.80 6.35 5.00
C ARG A 9 -12.88 5.08 5.83
N GLU A 10 -12.48 5.14 7.10
CA GLU A 10 -12.53 4.02 8.04
C GLU A 10 -13.88 3.89 8.75
N LEU A 11 -14.83 4.75 8.39
CA LEU A 11 -16.14 4.80 9.00
C LEU A 11 -17.05 3.70 8.45
N PRO A 12 -17.80 2.97 9.31
CA PRO A 12 -18.83 2.04 8.86
C PRO A 12 -19.76 2.71 7.84
N ALA A 13 -20.25 1.95 6.86
CA ALA A 13 -21.13 2.48 5.81
C ALA A 13 -22.37 3.24 6.32
N ASP A 14 -22.82 2.91 7.54
CA ASP A 14 -23.97 3.52 8.21
C ASP A 14 -23.61 4.70 9.12
N SER A 15 -22.33 5.01 9.28
CA SER A 15 -21.87 6.02 10.22
C SER A 15 -21.79 7.39 9.58
N ASP A 16 -22.59 8.32 10.11
CA ASP A 16 -22.67 9.67 9.59
C ASP A 16 -21.64 10.57 10.25
N THR A 17 -20.86 11.27 9.42
CA THR A 17 -19.94 12.34 9.82
C THR A 17 -20.58 13.37 10.76
N THR A 18 -21.89 13.56 10.66
CA THR A 18 -22.67 14.45 11.55
C THR A 18 -22.69 14.00 13.01
N THR A 19 -22.36 12.74 13.32
CA THR A 19 -22.39 12.18 14.68
C THR A 19 -21.01 12.01 15.29
N ILE A 20 -20.04 11.52 14.50
CA ILE A 20 -18.70 11.19 14.96
C ILE A 20 -17.86 12.43 15.24
N ILE A 21 -17.96 13.44 14.37
CA ILE A 21 -17.20 14.68 14.55
C ILE A 21 -17.59 15.34 15.89
N PRO A 22 -18.89 15.52 16.23
CA PRO A 22 -19.27 16.02 17.54
C PRO A 22 -18.73 15.19 18.70
N GLN A 23 -18.85 13.86 18.64
CA GLN A 23 -18.36 12.98 19.72
C GLN A 23 -16.86 13.13 19.97
N GLN A 24 -16.05 13.18 18.91
CA GLN A 24 -14.60 13.36 19.01
C GLN A 24 -14.23 14.76 19.54
N LEU A 25 -15.00 15.79 19.16
CA LEU A 25 -14.82 17.15 19.68
C LEU A 25 -15.21 17.24 21.16
N ASP A 26 -16.30 16.62 21.57
CA ASP A 26 -16.74 16.60 22.98
C ASP A 26 -15.69 15.91 23.86
N GLN A 27 -15.11 14.80 23.40
CA GLN A 27 -13.99 14.12 24.08
C GLN A 27 -12.76 15.02 24.19
N ALA A 28 -12.40 15.71 23.11
CA ALA A 28 -11.29 16.66 23.11
C ALA A 28 -11.52 17.84 24.08
N LEU A 29 -12.76 18.36 24.14
CA LEU A 29 -13.13 19.43 25.06
C LEU A 29 -13.04 18.98 26.52
N LEU A 30 -13.54 17.79 26.85
CA LEU A 30 -13.40 17.19 28.18
C LEU A 30 -11.93 16.99 28.57
N ALA A 31 -11.08 16.54 27.63
CA ALA A 31 -9.64 16.38 27.87
C ALA A 31 -8.89 17.71 28.07
N ILE A 32 -9.37 18.80 27.45
CA ILE A 32 -8.84 20.14 27.67
C ILE A 32 -9.28 20.68 29.05
N GLN A 33 -10.54 20.46 29.44
CA GLN A 33 -11.09 20.90 30.72
C GLN A 33 -10.49 20.14 31.91
N SER A 34 -10.15 18.85 31.74
CA SER A 34 -9.55 18.05 32.82
C SER A 34 -8.07 18.32 33.04
N ASN A 35 -7.37 18.84 32.02
CA ASN A 35 -5.96 19.24 32.08
C ASN A 35 -5.76 20.66 32.65
N GLU A 36 -6.54 21.08 33.64
CA GLU A 36 -6.38 22.37 34.33
C GLU A 36 -5.06 22.46 35.15
N ASP A 37 -3.92 22.41 34.47
CA ASP A 37 -2.70 23.01 34.96
C ASP A 37 -2.92 24.54 35.00
N SER A 38 -2.80 25.11 36.20
CA SER A 38 -2.99 26.54 36.55
C SER A 38 -2.35 27.58 35.60
N ASN A 39 -1.42 27.18 34.72
CA ASN A 39 -0.79 28.02 33.69
C ASN A 39 -1.59 28.16 32.37
N LEU A 40 -2.59 27.31 32.12
CA LEU A 40 -3.43 27.34 30.90
C LEU A 40 -4.45 28.48 30.86
N THR A 41 -4.74 29.10 32.01
CA THR A 41 -5.67 30.24 32.14
C THR A 41 -5.28 31.47 31.29
N THR A 42 -4.02 31.55 30.83
CA THR A 42 -3.52 32.64 29.99
C THR A 42 -3.62 32.39 28.48
N ARG A 43 -3.88 31.15 28.03
CA ARG A 43 -3.89 30.78 26.60
C ARG A 43 -5.25 30.20 26.20
N ARG A 44 -5.92 30.83 25.23
CA ARG A 44 -7.13 30.26 24.61
C ARG A 44 -6.77 28.92 23.94
N PRO A 45 -7.31 27.77 24.40
CA PRO A 45 -7.05 26.48 23.78
C PRO A 45 -7.60 26.46 22.36
N ARG A 46 -6.95 25.69 21.48
CA ARG A 46 -7.31 25.55 20.06
C ARG A 46 -7.36 24.09 19.71
N ILE A 47 -8.36 23.69 18.94
CA ILE A 47 -8.50 22.35 18.40
C ILE A 47 -8.16 22.40 16.91
N LEU A 48 -7.27 21.51 16.46
CA LEU A 48 -7.05 21.22 15.06
C LEU A 48 -7.83 19.94 14.74
N LEU A 49 -8.86 20.06 13.92
CA LEU A 49 -9.62 18.92 13.42
C LEU A 49 -9.12 18.58 12.02
N THR A 50 -8.50 17.40 11.86
CA THR A 50 -8.15 16.84 10.56
C THR A 50 -9.21 15.83 10.17
N VAL A 51 -9.98 16.12 9.12
CA VAL A 51 -10.92 15.17 8.52
C VAL A 51 -10.29 14.61 7.26
N ALA A 52 -10.01 13.31 7.24
CA ALA A 52 -9.46 12.61 6.09
C ALA A 52 -10.57 11.82 5.37
N GLY A 53 -10.62 11.90 4.04
CA GLY A 53 -11.58 11.14 3.23
C GLY A 53 -12.32 11.98 2.20
N TYR A 54 -13.30 11.37 1.55
CA TYR A 54 -14.10 11.97 0.48
C TYR A 54 -15.35 12.66 1.03
N VAL A 55 -15.14 13.63 1.93
CA VAL A 55 -16.23 14.34 2.64
C VAL A 55 -16.21 15.82 2.34
N ASP A 56 -17.41 16.40 2.24
CA ASP A 56 -17.63 17.81 1.93
C ASP A 56 -17.44 18.72 3.15
N PRO A 57 -16.79 19.90 2.98
CA PRO A 57 -16.61 20.88 4.05
C PRO A 57 -17.92 21.35 4.67
N ILE A 58 -19.02 21.35 3.91
CA ILE A 58 -20.35 21.74 4.41
C ILE A 58 -20.77 20.80 5.56
N ALA A 59 -20.69 19.49 5.33
CA ALA A 59 -21.07 18.48 6.32
C ALA A 59 -20.18 18.57 7.57
N VAL A 60 -18.87 18.74 7.39
CA VAL A 60 -17.91 18.91 8.49
C VAL A 60 -18.24 20.17 9.30
N CYS A 61 -18.43 21.31 8.65
CA CYS A 61 -18.75 22.56 9.33
C CYS A 61 -20.09 22.46 10.07
N ALA A 62 -21.09 21.82 9.47
CA ALA A 62 -22.40 21.65 10.09
C ALA A 62 -22.29 20.77 11.33
N ALA A 63 -21.54 19.66 11.24
CA ALA A 63 -21.26 18.77 12.36
C ALA A 63 -20.55 19.51 13.52
N VAL A 64 -19.55 20.35 13.22
CA VAL A 64 -18.87 21.17 14.23
C VAL A 64 -19.85 22.14 14.91
N LYS A 65 -20.74 22.79 14.16
CA LYS A 65 -21.74 23.75 14.67
C LYS A 65 -22.88 23.09 15.46
N HIS A 66 -23.17 21.82 15.20
CA HIS A 66 -24.18 21.05 15.94
C HIS A 66 -23.71 20.51 17.29
N THR A 67 -22.44 20.72 17.66
CA THR A 67 -21.96 20.33 18.98
C THR A 67 -22.74 21.06 20.08
N GLN A 68 -22.94 20.41 21.24
CA GLN A 68 -23.64 20.99 22.39
C GLN A 68 -22.95 22.25 22.96
N HIS A 69 -21.80 22.61 22.38
CA HIS A 69 -20.89 23.67 22.78
C HIS A 69 -20.74 24.78 21.73
N ASP A 70 -21.71 24.96 20.81
CA ASP A 70 -21.67 26.02 19.76
C ASP A 70 -21.41 27.44 20.33
N GLN A 71 -21.78 27.70 21.59
CA GLN A 71 -21.47 28.97 22.27
C GLN A 71 -20.06 29.05 22.89
N ALA A 72 -19.41 27.91 23.13
CA ALA A 72 -18.08 27.82 23.75
C ALA A 72 -16.95 27.61 22.73
N MET A 73 -17.27 27.19 21.51
CA MET A 73 -16.30 26.92 20.44
C MET A 73 -16.64 27.71 19.18
N GLN A 74 -15.65 28.40 18.64
CA GLN A 74 -15.80 29.14 17.38
C GLN A 74 -14.97 28.48 16.28
N LEU A 75 -15.63 28.16 15.16
CA LEU A 75 -14.96 27.72 13.95
C LEU A 75 -14.21 28.90 13.32
N SER A 76 -12.88 28.84 13.33
CA SER A 76 -12.03 29.96 12.87
C SER A 76 -11.67 29.88 11.39
N THR A 77 -11.12 28.75 10.95
CA THR A 77 -10.64 28.52 9.59
C THR A 77 -10.95 27.12 9.12
N VAL A 78 -11.14 26.96 7.81
CA VAL A 78 -11.30 25.67 7.14
C VAL A 78 -10.27 25.60 6.03
N THR A 79 -9.29 24.70 6.19
CA THR A 79 -8.17 24.57 5.25
C THR A 79 -8.27 23.26 4.49
N THR A 80 -8.31 23.33 3.16
CA THR A 80 -8.25 22.15 2.30
C THR A 80 -6.83 21.99 1.77
N VAL A 81 -6.25 20.80 1.95
CA VAL A 81 -4.90 20.48 1.46
C VAL A 81 -5.01 19.59 0.23
N ILE A 82 -4.44 20.06 -0.88
CA ILE A 82 -4.45 19.37 -2.17
C ILE A 82 -3.01 19.08 -2.60
N SER A 83 -2.78 17.85 -3.07
CA SER A 83 -1.52 17.48 -3.69
C SER A 83 -1.56 17.81 -5.18
N GLY A 84 -0.68 18.70 -5.66
CA GLY A 84 -0.64 19.11 -7.07
C GLY A 84 -0.32 17.96 -8.04
N VAL A 85 0.18 16.84 -7.51
CA VAL A 85 0.59 15.64 -8.27
C VAL A 85 -0.33 14.45 -8.06
N ALA A 86 -1.30 14.52 -7.15
CA ALA A 86 -2.25 13.45 -6.87
C ALA A 86 -3.68 14.00 -6.94
N LEU A 87 -4.09 14.37 -8.15
CA LEU A 87 -5.38 15.02 -8.42
C LEU A 87 -6.36 14.13 -9.17
N THR A 88 -5.83 13.21 -9.98
CA THR A 88 -6.62 12.36 -10.87
C THR A 88 -6.55 10.91 -10.44
N LEU A 89 -7.61 10.19 -10.76
CA LEU A 89 -7.65 8.74 -10.60
C LEU A 89 -6.51 8.09 -11.41
N PRO A 90 -6.04 6.92 -10.99
CA PRO A 90 -5.05 6.16 -11.76
C PRO A 90 -5.57 5.92 -13.18
N ASP A 91 -4.69 6.04 -14.17
CA ASP A 91 -4.96 5.75 -15.59
C ASP A 91 -6.11 6.54 -16.22
N SER A 92 -6.48 7.67 -15.60
CA SER A 92 -7.58 8.52 -16.05
C SER A 92 -7.26 10.00 -15.91
N ALA A 93 -7.90 10.82 -16.74
CA ALA A 93 -7.90 12.27 -16.61
C ALA A 93 -8.96 12.79 -15.61
N THR A 94 -9.79 11.89 -15.07
CA THR A 94 -10.85 12.23 -14.12
C THR A 94 -10.25 12.58 -12.75
N PRO A 95 -10.69 13.67 -12.10
CA PRO A 95 -10.25 13.99 -10.75
C PRO A 95 -10.72 12.94 -9.74
N PHE A 96 -10.05 12.87 -8.59
CA PHE A 96 -10.57 12.13 -7.44
C PHE A 96 -11.98 12.61 -7.07
N PRO A 97 -12.86 11.73 -6.55
CA PRO A 97 -14.17 12.14 -6.07
C PRO A 97 -14.04 13.25 -5.05
N LYS A 98 -15.03 14.16 -5.02
CA LYS A 98 -15.10 15.27 -4.07
C LYS A 98 -13.95 16.28 -4.13
N LEU A 99 -12.96 16.13 -5.00
CA LEU A 99 -11.81 17.05 -5.07
C LEU A 99 -12.24 18.52 -5.16
N TRP A 100 -13.18 18.83 -6.06
CA TRP A 100 -13.65 20.20 -6.27
C TRP A 100 -14.73 20.61 -5.27
N ASP A 101 -15.56 19.66 -4.81
CA ASP A 101 -16.56 19.90 -3.77
C ASP A 101 -15.88 20.27 -2.43
N GLN A 102 -14.70 19.71 -2.18
CA GLN A 102 -13.83 20.04 -1.06
C GLN A 102 -13.24 21.45 -1.11
N LEU A 103 -13.51 22.20 -2.17
CA LEU A 103 -13.18 23.62 -2.29
C LEU A 103 -14.40 24.53 -2.11
N THR A 104 -15.57 24.04 -1.70
CA THR A 104 -16.82 24.82 -1.71
C THR A 104 -16.69 26.28 -1.22
N PRO A 105 -17.07 27.28 -2.05
CA PRO A 105 -17.09 28.70 -1.71
C PRO A 105 -17.91 29.02 -0.46
N GLY A 106 -17.41 29.96 0.34
CA GLY A 106 -18.07 30.37 1.59
C GLY A 106 -17.78 29.47 2.79
N PHE A 107 -17.25 28.26 2.59
CA PHE A 107 -16.84 27.36 3.68
C PHE A 107 -15.33 27.29 3.81
N VAL A 108 -14.65 26.93 2.73
CA VAL A 108 -13.18 26.82 2.73
C VAL A 108 -12.58 28.22 2.73
N THR A 109 -11.72 28.49 3.72
CA THR A 109 -11.04 29.77 3.88
C THR A 109 -9.69 29.78 3.19
N THR A 110 -9.02 28.63 3.15
CA THR A 110 -7.65 28.52 2.66
C THR A 110 -7.45 27.20 1.92
N VAL A 111 -6.76 27.24 0.78
CA VAL A 111 -6.37 26.05 0.00
C VAL A 111 -4.86 25.94 0.00
N VAL A 112 -4.33 24.77 0.32
CA VAL A 112 -2.90 24.51 0.31
C VAL A 112 -2.57 23.57 -0.83
N LEU A 113 -1.89 24.08 -1.86
CA LEU A 113 -1.36 23.29 -2.96
C LEU A 113 0.04 22.82 -2.60
N THR A 114 0.24 21.52 -2.42
CA THR A 114 1.54 20.91 -2.14
C THR A 114 2.19 20.36 -3.40
N HIS A 115 3.50 20.11 -3.34
CA HIS A 115 4.29 19.55 -4.46
C HIS A 115 4.25 20.40 -5.74
N THR A 116 4.08 21.71 -5.63
CA THR A 116 3.93 22.60 -6.80
C THR A 116 5.14 22.60 -7.73
N GLN A 117 6.33 22.22 -7.24
CA GLN A 117 7.54 22.08 -8.05
C GLN A 117 7.46 20.94 -9.08
N ASP A 118 6.65 19.91 -8.80
CA ASP A 118 6.49 18.72 -9.62
C ASP A 118 5.30 18.86 -10.61
N VAL A 119 4.59 20.00 -10.58
CA VAL A 119 3.39 20.24 -11.39
C VAL A 119 3.76 20.87 -12.73
N ALA A 120 3.57 20.13 -13.82
CA ALA A 120 3.94 20.58 -15.16
C ALA A 120 3.23 21.88 -15.61
N ASN A 121 1.96 22.08 -15.23
CA ASN A 121 1.19 23.29 -15.57
C ASN A 121 0.46 23.84 -14.34
N LEU A 122 1.25 24.38 -13.40
CA LEU A 122 0.74 25.02 -12.19
C LEU A 122 -0.26 26.16 -12.48
N PRO A 123 -0.06 27.05 -13.48
CA PRO A 123 -1.03 28.10 -13.78
C PRO A 123 -2.43 27.57 -14.13
N ARG A 124 -2.52 26.48 -14.90
CA ARG A 124 -3.80 25.86 -15.25
C ARG A 124 -4.47 25.20 -14.03
N LEU A 125 -3.69 24.53 -13.18
CA LEU A 125 -4.21 24.00 -11.92
C LEU A 125 -4.73 25.14 -11.04
N ARG A 126 -3.96 26.22 -10.95
CA ARG A 126 -4.30 27.39 -10.15
C ARG A 126 -5.61 28.04 -10.62
N LEU A 127 -5.76 28.25 -11.93
CA LEU A 127 -7.00 28.77 -12.51
C LEU A 127 -8.22 27.91 -12.15
N ARG A 128 -8.06 26.58 -12.13
CA ARG A 128 -9.15 25.67 -11.72
C ARG A 128 -9.51 25.82 -10.25
N VAL A 129 -8.51 25.91 -9.37
CA VAL A 129 -8.71 26.13 -7.94
C VAL A 129 -9.42 27.46 -7.69
N ASP A 130 -8.96 28.55 -8.33
CA ASP A 130 -9.59 29.87 -8.20
C ASP A 130 -11.02 29.87 -8.79
N SER A 131 -11.27 29.11 -9.86
CA SER A 131 -12.63 28.96 -10.41
C SER A 131 -13.56 28.15 -9.50
N ALA A 132 -13.02 27.18 -8.76
CA ALA A 132 -13.78 26.39 -7.80
C ALA A 132 -14.06 27.19 -6.52
N ASN A 133 -13.10 28.02 -6.08
CA ASN A 133 -13.28 28.91 -4.94
C ASN A 133 -12.56 30.25 -5.12
N PRO A 134 -13.28 31.31 -5.53
CA PRO A 134 -12.69 32.63 -5.69
C PRO A 134 -12.41 33.35 -4.36
N PHE A 135 -12.93 32.85 -3.22
CA PHE A 135 -12.80 33.49 -1.90
C PHE A 135 -11.70 32.90 -1.02
N ALA A 136 -11.12 31.76 -1.42
CA ALA A 136 -10.12 31.10 -0.61
C ALA A 136 -8.72 31.65 -0.89
N ASP A 137 -7.95 31.85 0.18
CA ASP A 137 -6.54 32.14 0.05
C ASP A 137 -5.81 30.87 -0.35
N VAL A 138 -5.11 30.88 -1.48
CA VAL A 138 -4.46 29.68 -1.99
C VAL A 138 -2.95 29.80 -1.84
N LEU A 139 -2.39 28.95 -0.99
CA LEU A 139 -0.98 28.87 -0.64
C LEU A 139 -0.31 27.76 -1.44
N CYS A 140 0.79 28.09 -2.13
CA CYS A 140 1.54 27.14 -2.95
C CYS A 140 2.83 26.73 -2.23
N LEU A 141 2.90 25.47 -1.80
CA LEU A 141 4.08 24.86 -1.21
C LEU A 141 4.85 24.07 -2.28
N ARG A 142 6.17 24.28 -2.34
CA ARG A 142 7.05 23.60 -3.31
C ARG A 142 7.09 22.09 -3.07
N SER A 143 7.14 21.68 -1.81
CA SER A 143 7.17 20.29 -1.36
C SER A 143 5.95 19.99 -0.46
N ASN A 144 6.04 18.91 0.32
CA ASN A 144 5.09 18.54 1.36
C ASN A 144 5.41 19.17 2.74
N GLY A 145 6.53 19.89 2.85
CA GLY A 145 6.96 20.57 4.05
C GLY A 145 6.50 22.02 4.04
N LEU A 146 6.19 22.53 5.23
CA LEU A 146 6.03 23.95 5.45
C LEU A 146 7.34 24.49 6.02
N ASP A 147 8.12 25.19 5.20
CA ASP A 147 9.40 25.80 5.62
C ASP A 147 9.21 27.22 6.22
N GLY A 148 8.05 27.51 6.81
CA GLY A 148 7.67 28.86 7.25
C GLY A 148 6.86 28.89 8.55
N ASP A 149 6.53 30.11 9.00
CA ASP A 149 5.76 30.30 10.23
C ASP A 149 4.32 29.79 10.06
N LEU A 150 3.89 28.98 11.04
CA LEU A 150 2.54 28.44 11.12
C LEU A 150 1.49 29.55 11.21
N SER A 151 1.89 30.75 11.66
CA SER A 151 1.04 31.96 11.71
C SER A 151 0.33 32.27 10.39
N THR A 152 0.91 31.89 9.26
CA THR A 152 0.29 32.00 7.92
C THR A 152 -1.02 31.22 7.81
N PHE A 153 -1.18 30.13 8.57
CA PHE A 153 -2.42 29.34 8.65
C PHE A 153 -3.32 29.79 9.80
N LEU A 154 -2.85 30.68 10.66
CA LEU A 154 -3.58 31.19 11.83
C LEU A 154 -4.42 32.41 11.46
N ALA A 155 -5.25 32.29 10.43
CA ALA A 155 -6.14 33.35 10.02
C ALA A 155 -7.37 33.38 10.94
N LEU A 156 -7.29 34.13 12.04
CA LEU A 156 -8.34 34.12 13.08
C LEU A 156 -9.69 34.55 12.51
N ASP A 157 -10.72 33.76 12.79
CA ASP A 157 -12.14 34.04 12.56
C ASP A 157 -12.53 34.36 11.10
N VAL A 158 -11.68 33.96 10.16
CA VAL A 158 -11.86 34.16 8.71
C VAL A 158 -13.12 33.47 8.18
N PHE A 159 -13.50 32.34 8.77
CA PHE A 159 -14.75 31.62 8.46
C PHE A 159 -16.01 32.47 8.73
N GLU A 160 -15.98 33.36 9.73
CA GLU A 160 -17.13 34.15 10.18
C GLU A 160 -17.15 35.59 9.62
N THR A 161 -16.26 35.89 8.67
CA THR A 161 -16.26 37.17 7.94
C THR A 161 -17.61 37.44 7.27
N SER A 162 -18.02 38.72 7.25
CA SER A 162 -19.33 39.16 6.76
C SER A 162 -19.61 38.74 5.31
N GLU A 163 -18.60 38.81 4.44
CA GLU A 163 -18.70 38.41 3.04
C GLU A 163 -18.98 36.91 2.89
N ARG A 164 -18.21 36.05 3.58
CA ARG A 164 -18.39 34.59 3.53
C ARG A 164 -19.71 34.17 4.16
N ARG A 165 -20.09 34.78 5.29
CA ARG A 165 -21.39 34.54 5.93
C ARG A 165 -22.54 34.89 5.00
N ARG A 166 -22.52 36.08 4.39
CA ARG A 166 -23.54 36.51 3.43
C ARG A 166 -23.62 35.56 2.23
N TYR A 167 -22.48 35.07 1.72
CA TYR A 167 -22.48 34.08 0.64
C TYR A 167 -23.17 32.78 1.06
N ARG A 168 -22.87 32.27 2.27
CA ARG A 168 -23.53 31.08 2.83
C ARG A 168 -25.03 31.29 3.04
N ASP A 169 -25.45 32.44 3.55
CA ASP A 169 -26.86 32.74 3.80
C ASP A 169 -27.69 32.76 2.50
N VAL A 170 -27.08 33.18 1.39
CA VAL A 170 -27.74 33.23 0.07
C VAL A 170 -27.75 31.88 -0.62
N HIS A 171 -26.60 31.19 -0.67
CA HIS A 171 -26.43 29.98 -1.48
C HIS A 171 -26.72 28.68 -0.71
N PHE A 172 -26.59 28.70 0.62
CA PHE A 172 -26.71 27.54 1.48
C PHE A 172 -27.55 27.82 2.75
N PRO A 173 -28.73 28.47 2.67
CA PRO A 173 -29.45 29.00 3.84
C PRO A 173 -29.70 28.00 4.98
N SER A 174 -29.88 26.71 4.67
CA SER A 174 -30.13 25.66 5.66
C SER A 174 -28.94 24.71 5.86
N TRP A 175 -27.71 25.15 5.57
CA TRP A 175 -26.53 24.29 5.63
C TRP A 175 -26.27 23.70 7.02
N GLN A 176 -26.66 24.43 8.07
CA GLN A 176 -26.58 23.92 9.43
C GLN A 176 -27.62 22.82 9.62
N GLN A 177 -28.91 23.10 9.40
CA GLN A 177 -29.98 22.15 9.75
C GLN A 177 -30.05 20.94 8.81
N ALA A 178 -29.76 21.12 7.52
CA ALA A 178 -29.92 20.11 6.47
C ALA A 178 -28.74 20.12 5.48
N PRO A 179 -27.50 19.82 5.92
CA PRO A 179 -26.30 19.85 5.08
C PRO A 179 -26.39 18.90 3.88
N SER A 180 -27.10 17.77 4.02
CA SER A 180 -27.31 16.77 2.97
C SER A 180 -28.04 17.30 1.73
N THR A 181 -28.72 18.45 1.83
CA THR A 181 -29.38 19.11 0.67
C THR A 181 -28.36 19.71 -0.30
N TYR A 182 -27.16 20.03 0.19
CA TYR A 182 -26.11 20.69 -0.57
C TYR A 182 -24.91 19.79 -0.88
N VAL A 183 -24.91 18.58 -0.32
CA VAL A 183 -23.81 17.63 -0.41
C VAL A 183 -24.23 16.47 -1.28
N VAL A 184 -23.47 16.22 -2.35
CA VAL A 184 -23.66 15.02 -3.19
C VAL A 184 -23.11 13.81 -2.44
N PRO A 185 -23.87 12.72 -2.22
CA PRO A 185 -23.33 11.55 -1.56
C PRO A 185 -22.25 10.88 -2.43
N LEU A 186 -21.27 10.25 -1.80
CA LEU A 186 -20.30 9.42 -2.50
C LEU A 186 -21.03 8.22 -3.13
N PRO A 187 -20.69 7.79 -4.36
CA PRO A 187 -21.32 6.61 -4.95
C PRO A 187 -21.07 5.38 -4.08
N ALA A 188 -22.09 4.53 -3.91
CA ALA A 188 -21.99 3.28 -3.13
C ALA A 188 -20.95 2.28 -3.66
N SER A 189 -20.49 2.48 -4.89
CA SER A 189 -19.39 1.69 -5.47
C SER A 189 -18.02 2.03 -4.90
N VAL A 190 -17.88 3.19 -4.24
CA VAL A 190 -16.63 3.61 -3.60
C VAL A 190 -16.56 3.06 -2.19
N THR A 191 -15.56 2.25 -1.92
CA THR A 191 -15.37 1.58 -0.64
C THR A 191 -13.94 1.70 -0.16
N ALA A 192 -13.75 1.54 1.14
CA ALA A 192 -12.46 1.33 1.76
C ALA A 192 -12.41 -0.07 2.38
N VAL A 193 -11.28 -0.76 2.23
CA VAL A 193 -11.07 -2.10 2.79
C VAL A 193 -9.80 -2.07 3.62
N ARG A 194 -9.90 -2.53 4.87
CA ARG A 194 -8.81 -2.46 5.84
C ARG A 194 -8.33 -3.85 6.28
N PHE A 195 -7.01 -4.02 6.32
CA PHE A 195 -6.39 -5.22 6.87
C PHE A 195 -5.44 -4.88 8.00
N GLU A 196 -5.44 -5.73 9.02
CA GLU A 196 -4.37 -5.80 10.00
C GLU A 196 -3.64 -7.14 9.82
N MET A 197 -2.32 -7.09 9.74
CA MET A 197 -1.46 -8.24 9.57
C MET A 197 -0.46 -8.28 10.73
N LYS A 198 -0.55 -9.30 11.60
CA LYS A 198 0.36 -9.48 12.75
C LYS A 198 1.67 -10.15 12.34
N LEU A 199 2.28 -9.66 11.27
CA LEU A 199 3.48 -10.22 10.66
C LEU A 199 4.28 -9.15 9.91
N LYS A 200 5.54 -9.48 9.63
CA LYS A 200 6.45 -8.67 8.81
C LYS A 200 6.41 -9.11 7.36
N LEU A 201 6.54 -8.14 6.46
CA LEU A 201 6.48 -8.38 5.02
C LEU A 201 7.86 -8.49 4.40
N ASP A 202 7.93 -9.21 3.28
CA ASP A 202 9.11 -9.18 2.43
C ASP A 202 9.07 -7.92 1.54
N ARG A 203 10.13 -7.11 1.59
CA ARG A 203 10.19 -5.83 0.88
C ARG A 203 10.10 -5.99 -0.63
N ASN A 204 10.77 -6.99 -1.19
CA ASN A 204 10.79 -7.20 -2.64
C ASN A 204 9.42 -7.67 -3.14
N ARG A 205 8.78 -8.58 -2.41
CA ARG A 205 7.42 -9.04 -2.69
C ARG A 205 6.40 -7.92 -2.55
N PHE A 206 6.52 -7.08 -1.52
CA PHE A 206 5.68 -5.89 -1.35
C PHE A 206 5.78 -4.95 -2.55
N VAL A 207 7.00 -4.64 -3.01
CA VAL A 207 7.22 -3.80 -4.21
C VAL A 207 6.60 -4.45 -5.45
N ALA A 208 6.75 -5.76 -5.62
CA ALA A 208 6.16 -6.47 -6.76
C ALA A 208 4.63 -6.44 -6.75
N CYS A 209 4.02 -6.77 -5.60
CA CYS A 209 2.57 -6.94 -5.50
C CYS A 209 1.81 -5.61 -5.40
N ILE A 210 2.24 -4.72 -4.51
CA ILE A 210 1.52 -3.47 -4.24
C ILE A 210 1.95 -2.38 -5.20
N GLN A 211 3.24 -2.08 -5.26
CA GLN A 211 3.72 -0.92 -6.01
C GLN A 211 3.65 -1.17 -7.53
N ARG A 212 4.22 -2.27 -8.03
CA ARG A 212 4.18 -2.60 -9.47
C ARG A 212 2.84 -3.21 -9.89
N GLY A 213 2.23 -4.03 -9.04
CA GLY A 213 0.96 -4.69 -9.33
C GLY A 213 -0.24 -3.73 -9.35
N LEU A 214 -0.46 -2.94 -8.30
CA LEU A 214 -1.63 -2.04 -8.22
C LEU A 214 -1.42 -0.68 -8.89
N SER A 215 -0.17 -0.23 -9.00
CA SER A 215 0.14 1.12 -9.51
C SER A 215 1.36 1.11 -10.44
N PRO A 216 1.28 0.47 -11.61
CA PRO A 216 2.42 0.32 -12.52
C PRO A 216 3.03 1.66 -12.96
N HIS A 217 2.24 2.74 -12.93
CA HIS A 217 2.65 4.08 -13.33
C HIS A 217 3.20 4.94 -12.19
N THR A 218 3.36 4.38 -10.98
CA THR A 218 3.84 5.16 -9.83
C THR A 218 5.31 5.58 -9.97
N THR A 219 5.62 6.78 -9.47
CA THR A 219 6.94 7.42 -9.60
C THR A 219 8.05 6.77 -8.78
N LEU A 220 7.71 6.17 -7.63
CA LEU A 220 8.66 5.39 -6.84
C LEU A 220 9.04 4.15 -7.67
N LYS A 221 10.34 3.89 -7.87
CA LYS A 221 10.81 2.72 -8.65
C LYS A 221 11.44 1.62 -7.79
N THR A 222 12.00 2.00 -6.64
CA THR A 222 12.63 1.10 -5.69
C THR A 222 12.41 1.58 -4.26
N ILE A 223 12.36 0.63 -3.33
CA ILE A 223 12.30 0.87 -1.89
C ILE A 223 13.57 0.26 -1.31
N SER A 224 14.49 1.08 -0.81
CA SER A 224 15.71 0.61 -0.15
C SER A 224 15.57 0.68 1.38
N PRO A 225 16.20 -0.23 2.15
CA PRO A 225 16.27 -0.09 3.59
C PRO A 225 17.04 1.18 3.95
N VAL A 226 16.58 1.89 4.98
CA VAL A 226 17.20 3.17 5.41
C VAL A 226 18.56 2.93 6.05
N TYR A 227 18.74 1.77 6.68
CA TYR A 227 20.02 1.29 7.16
C TYR A 227 20.30 -0.07 6.55
N THR A 228 21.34 -0.17 5.74
CA THR A 228 21.87 -1.47 5.32
C THR A 228 22.50 -2.13 6.54
N SER A 229 22.15 -3.39 6.80
CA SER A 229 22.78 -4.21 7.85
C SER A 229 24.28 -4.41 7.65
N THR A 230 24.79 -4.07 6.46
CA THR A 230 26.20 -3.94 6.16
C THR A 230 26.66 -2.48 6.30
N PRO A 231 27.71 -2.19 7.11
CA PRO A 231 28.31 -0.87 7.10
C PRO A 231 28.78 -0.56 5.67
N PRO A 232 28.64 0.69 5.19
CA PRO A 232 29.12 1.05 3.87
C PRO A 232 30.62 0.77 3.84
N ILE A 233 31.03 -0.15 2.97
CA ILE A 233 32.45 -0.40 2.73
C ILE A 233 33.00 0.93 2.23
N GLN A 234 33.93 1.54 2.98
CA GLN A 234 34.67 2.71 2.51
C GLN A 234 35.52 2.30 1.31
N LEU A 235 34.91 2.32 0.12
CA LEU A 235 35.60 2.12 -1.13
C LEU A 235 36.08 3.49 -1.62
N SER A 236 37.38 3.65 -1.79
CA SER A 236 37.99 4.85 -2.38
C SER A 236 38.47 4.58 -3.81
N GLY A 237 38.45 5.63 -4.62
CA GLY A 237 39.01 5.63 -5.98
C GLY A 237 38.32 4.64 -6.94
N LEU A 238 39.13 3.88 -7.68
CA LEU A 238 38.68 3.01 -8.78
C LEU A 238 37.65 1.96 -8.36
N ARG A 239 37.68 1.51 -7.10
CA ARG A 239 36.73 0.52 -6.56
C ARG A 239 35.33 1.10 -6.33
N LEU A 240 35.22 2.39 -6.00
CA LEU A 240 33.93 3.09 -5.92
C LEU A 240 33.34 3.24 -7.34
N ALA A 241 34.16 3.62 -8.31
CA ALA A 241 33.74 3.74 -9.70
C ALA A 241 33.31 2.39 -10.30
N GLN A 242 34.04 1.31 -9.97
CA GLN A 242 33.65 -0.06 -10.34
C GLN A 242 32.37 -0.51 -9.64
N ALA A 243 32.21 -0.23 -8.34
CA ALA A 243 30.98 -0.57 -7.62
C ALA A 243 29.76 0.19 -8.17
N LEU A 244 29.89 1.50 -8.45
CA LEU A 244 28.84 2.30 -9.06
C LEU A 244 28.55 1.89 -10.51
N ALA A 245 29.56 1.47 -11.27
CA ALA A 245 29.39 0.93 -12.61
C ALA A 245 28.71 -0.44 -12.58
N MET A 246 29.09 -1.31 -11.64
CA MET A 246 28.46 -2.62 -11.44
C MET A 246 27.04 -2.49 -10.92
N ASP A 247 26.73 -1.51 -10.07
CA ASP A 247 25.37 -1.25 -9.59
C ASP A 247 24.49 -0.63 -10.69
N LYS A 248 25.04 0.25 -11.53
CA LYS A 248 24.39 0.71 -12.78
C LYS A 248 24.17 -0.43 -13.78
N VAL A 249 25.12 -1.36 -13.88
CA VAL A 249 25.02 -2.53 -14.76
C VAL A 249 24.03 -3.55 -14.19
N SER A 250 23.97 -3.78 -12.87
CA SER A 250 22.94 -4.61 -12.23
C SER A 250 21.55 -4.00 -12.39
N THR A 251 21.40 -2.68 -12.20
CA THR A 251 20.11 -2.02 -12.43
C THR A 251 19.71 -1.99 -13.92
N GLN A 252 20.66 -1.99 -14.86
CA GLN A 252 20.39 -2.16 -16.31
C GLN A 252 20.18 -3.62 -16.74
N LEU A 253 20.82 -4.59 -16.09
CA LEU A 253 20.64 -6.03 -16.31
C LEU A 253 19.30 -6.50 -15.73
N VAL A 254 18.81 -5.92 -14.63
CA VAL A 254 17.43 -6.14 -14.18
C VAL A 254 16.39 -5.72 -15.23
N HIS A 255 16.76 -4.83 -16.18
CA HIS A 255 15.91 -4.46 -17.32
C HIS A 255 16.18 -5.29 -18.59
N SER A 256 17.19 -6.17 -18.63
CA SER A 256 17.60 -6.87 -19.86
C SER A 256 18.00 -8.35 -19.73
N SER A 257 18.05 -8.95 -18.54
CA SER A 257 18.35 -10.38 -18.36
C SER A 257 17.25 -11.13 -17.64
N SER A 258 16.30 -11.64 -18.42
CA SER A 258 15.44 -12.77 -18.07
C SER A 258 16.20 -14.09 -18.22
N SER A 259 17.32 -14.27 -17.52
CA SER A 259 17.95 -15.60 -17.42
C SER A 259 18.92 -15.72 -16.23
N ASN A 260 18.49 -16.56 -15.29
CA ASN A 260 19.26 -17.67 -14.74
C ASN A 260 20.04 -17.60 -13.41
N GLU A 261 20.07 -16.51 -12.65
CA GLU A 261 20.34 -16.61 -11.19
C GLU A 261 19.60 -15.50 -10.43
N GLU A 262 18.96 -15.82 -9.29
CA GLU A 262 18.10 -14.96 -8.41
C GLU A 262 16.57 -15.26 -8.37
N HIS A 263 16.11 -16.47 -8.68
CA HIS A 263 14.70 -16.88 -8.48
C HIS A 263 14.29 -17.18 -7.02
N LYS A 264 15.04 -16.73 -6.01
CA LYS A 264 14.62 -16.89 -4.61
C LYS A 264 13.66 -15.78 -4.22
N GLY A 265 12.37 -16.01 -4.45
CA GLY A 265 11.30 -15.30 -3.74
C GLY A 265 10.56 -14.21 -4.51
N VAL A 266 10.75 -14.08 -5.83
CA VAL A 266 9.93 -13.18 -6.65
C VAL A 266 8.64 -13.90 -7.06
N VAL A 267 7.49 -13.29 -6.74
CA VAL A 267 6.17 -13.81 -7.12
C VAL A 267 6.02 -13.70 -8.65
N PRO A 268 5.53 -14.74 -9.36
CA PRO A 268 5.34 -14.66 -10.80
C PRO A 268 4.42 -13.49 -11.18
N GLN A 269 4.83 -12.69 -12.15
CA GLN A 269 4.10 -11.48 -12.56
C GLN A 269 2.71 -11.81 -13.10
N GLU A 270 2.54 -12.96 -13.75
CA GLU A 270 1.25 -13.45 -14.24
C GLU A 270 0.27 -13.71 -13.10
N THR A 271 0.75 -14.27 -11.97
CA THR A 271 -0.08 -14.50 -10.79
C THR A 271 -0.56 -13.18 -10.19
N ILE A 272 0.32 -12.18 -10.09
CA ILE A 272 -0.06 -10.84 -9.62
C ILE A 272 -1.10 -10.22 -10.56
N ALA A 273 -0.85 -10.25 -11.87
CA ALA A 273 -1.76 -9.68 -12.87
C ALA A 273 -3.15 -10.34 -12.83
N ALA A 274 -3.21 -11.66 -12.65
CA ALA A 274 -4.47 -12.40 -12.55
C ALA A 274 -5.29 -12.00 -11.31
N ILE A 275 -4.63 -11.79 -10.16
CA ILE A 275 -5.29 -11.29 -8.96
C ILE A 275 -5.76 -9.85 -9.18
N VAL A 276 -4.88 -8.99 -9.70
CA VAL A 276 -5.17 -7.56 -9.93
C VAL A 276 -6.34 -7.32 -10.87
N ALA A 277 -6.48 -8.14 -11.91
CA ALA A 277 -7.62 -8.06 -12.82
C ALA A 277 -8.99 -8.25 -12.14
N GLN A 278 -9.04 -8.84 -10.95
CA GLN A 278 -10.28 -9.17 -10.22
C GLN A 278 -10.47 -8.33 -8.93
N LEU A 279 -9.53 -7.43 -8.60
CA LEU A 279 -9.51 -6.68 -7.34
C LEU A 279 -10.50 -5.50 -7.27
N GLY A 280 -10.99 -5.04 -8.43
CA GLY A 280 -11.59 -3.71 -8.56
C GLY A 280 -10.54 -2.63 -8.82
N THR A 281 -10.97 -1.36 -8.85
CA THR A 281 -10.07 -0.23 -9.14
C THR A 281 -9.57 0.38 -7.83
N VAL A 282 -8.31 0.13 -7.48
CA VAL A 282 -7.67 0.75 -6.30
C VAL A 282 -7.18 2.14 -6.67
N TRP A 283 -7.55 3.15 -5.89
CA TRP A 283 -7.10 4.52 -6.08
C TRP A 283 -6.00 4.92 -5.12
N THR A 284 -6.15 4.57 -3.84
CA THR A 284 -5.13 4.85 -2.83
C THR A 284 -4.82 3.63 -1.98
N VAL A 285 -3.56 3.54 -1.56
CA VAL A 285 -3.08 2.55 -0.60
C VAL A 285 -2.34 3.30 0.50
N GLU A 286 -2.81 3.19 1.72
CA GLU A 286 -2.13 3.70 2.90
C GLU A 286 -1.77 2.52 3.79
N ALA A 287 -0.53 2.46 4.24
CA ALA A 287 -0.08 1.35 5.06
C ALA A 287 0.95 1.76 6.11
N SER A 288 0.86 1.14 7.28
CA SER A 288 1.96 1.04 8.23
C SER A 288 2.63 -0.31 8.01
N LEU A 289 3.93 -0.31 7.76
CA LEU A 289 4.68 -1.47 7.30
C LEU A 289 5.84 -1.79 8.25
N ALA A 290 6.05 -3.08 8.47
CA ALA A 290 7.23 -3.64 9.09
C ALA A 290 7.84 -4.67 8.14
N PHE A 291 9.11 -4.51 7.78
CA PHE A 291 9.78 -5.41 6.85
C PHE A 291 10.64 -6.44 7.58
N THR A 292 10.83 -7.61 6.97
CA THR A 292 11.70 -8.68 7.50
C THR A 292 13.18 -8.31 7.50
N ASP A 293 13.58 -7.38 6.63
CA ASP A 293 14.97 -6.91 6.49
C ASP A 293 15.35 -5.79 7.47
N ASP A 294 14.36 -5.13 8.09
CA ASP A 294 14.56 -4.03 9.05
C ASP A 294 13.77 -4.28 10.33
N ASN A 295 14.49 -4.65 11.39
CA ASN A 295 13.90 -4.93 12.69
C ASN A 295 13.73 -3.70 13.59
N GLN A 296 14.28 -2.56 13.19
CA GLN A 296 14.37 -1.37 14.04
C GLN A 296 13.33 -0.31 13.67
N HIS A 297 12.94 -0.23 12.39
CA HIS A 297 12.12 0.86 11.89
C HIS A 297 10.76 0.42 11.37
N GLY A 298 9.75 1.22 11.68
CA GLY A 298 8.45 1.16 11.03
C GLY A 298 8.44 2.08 9.82
N TYR A 299 7.59 1.79 8.85
CA TYR A 299 7.47 2.60 7.65
C TYR A 299 6.01 2.98 7.42
N THR A 300 5.78 4.23 7.02
CA THR A 300 4.49 4.69 6.50
C THR A 300 4.57 4.75 4.98
N TYR A 301 3.71 4.00 4.33
CA TYR A 301 3.55 3.96 2.88
C TYR A 301 2.25 4.66 2.48
N ILE A 302 2.33 5.53 1.50
CA ILE A 302 1.15 6.21 0.93
C ILE A 302 1.29 6.18 -0.58
N ASN A 303 0.28 5.66 -1.26
CA ASN A 303 0.19 5.57 -2.71
C ASN A 303 -1.14 6.14 -3.17
N THR A 304 -1.11 6.91 -4.24
CA THR A 304 -2.26 7.55 -4.89
C THR A 304 -2.45 7.07 -6.33
N GLY A 305 -1.81 5.96 -6.69
CA GLY A 305 -1.70 5.40 -8.04
C GLY A 305 -0.68 6.13 -8.90
N THR A 306 -0.74 7.45 -8.94
CA THR A 306 0.19 8.31 -9.70
C THR A 306 1.48 8.62 -8.94
N LYS A 307 1.42 8.69 -7.61
CA LYS A 307 2.57 8.93 -6.76
C LYS A 307 2.53 8.06 -5.52
N ALA A 308 3.71 7.53 -5.16
CA ALA A 308 3.92 6.77 -3.94
C ALA A 308 5.05 7.36 -3.11
N PHE A 309 4.94 7.22 -1.79
CA PHE A 309 5.91 7.64 -0.80
C PHE A 309 6.10 6.54 0.23
N LEU A 310 7.33 6.39 0.69
CA LEU A 310 7.65 5.60 1.87
C LEU A 310 8.44 6.49 2.83
N ARG A 311 8.01 6.58 4.07
CA ARG A 311 8.69 7.35 5.11
C ARG A 311 8.95 6.47 6.32
N VAL A 312 10.09 6.67 6.96
CA VAL A 312 10.40 6.02 8.24
C VAL A 312 9.54 6.65 9.32
N GLN A 313 8.91 5.82 10.14
CA GLN A 313 8.20 6.26 11.33
C GLN A 313 9.22 6.66 12.41
N PRO A 314 8.88 7.64 13.28
CA PRO A 314 9.71 7.98 14.42
C PRO A 314 10.06 6.71 15.22
N THR A 315 11.30 6.61 15.71
CA THR A 315 11.79 5.45 16.46
C THR A 315 10.87 5.15 17.63
N LEU A 316 10.18 4.01 17.56
CA LEU A 316 9.29 3.52 18.61
C LEU A 316 10.13 2.86 19.72
N SER A 317 9.60 2.84 20.94
CA SER A 317 10.21 2.15 22.08
C SER A 317 10.20 0.62 21.91
N SER A 318 9.31 0.09 21.06
CA SER A 318 9.23 -1.31 20.68
C SER A 318 9.37 -1.49 19.17
N PRO A 319 9.99 -2.58 18.70
CA PRO A 319 10.12 -2.86 17.28
C PRO A 319 8.74 -3.10 16.67
N PRO A 320 8.45 -2.60 15.46
CA PRO A 320 7.17 -2.83 14.80
C PRO A 320 7.06 -4.30 14.37
N THR A 321 5.97 -4.95 14.76
CA THR A 321 5.70 -6.36 14.48
C THR A 321 4.44 -6.61 13.66
N SER A 322 3.64 -5.57 13.41
CA SER A 322 2.42 -5.65 12.64
C SER A 322 2.42 -4.64 11.49
N CYS A 323 1.68 -4.96 10.46
CA CYS A 323 1.37 -4.08 9.34
C CYS A 323 -0.13 -3.79 9.33
N SER A 324 -0.50 -2.58 8.92
CA SER A 324 -1.88 -2.20 8.65
C SER A 324 -1.99 -1.67 7.23
N PHE A 325 -3.11 -1.95 6.58
CA PHE A 325 -3.39 -1.54 5.20
C PHE A 325 -4.78 -0.95 5.10
N VAL A 326 -4.91 0.15 4.37
CA VAL A 326 -6.18 0.74 3.97
C VAL A 326 -6.13 0.95 2.46
N PHE A 327 -7.01 0.22 1.76
CA PHE A 327 -7.22 0.37 0.33
C PHE A 327 -8.47 1.19 0.11
N THR A 328 -8.41 2.24 -0.72
CA THR A 328 -9.62 2.95 -1.16
C THR A 328 -9.75 2.91 -2.66
N GLY A 329 -10.98 2.73 -3.14
CA GLY A 329 -11.21 2.50 -4.56
C GLY A 329 -12.65 2.20 -4.88
N GLN A 330 -12.87 1.65 -6.07
CA GLN A 330 -14.18 1.32 -6.60
C GLN A 330 -14.33 -0.19 -6.82
N HIS A 331 -15.45 -0.76 -6.37
CA HIS A 331 -15.79 -2.19 -6.48
C HIS A 331 -14.68 -3.10 -5.92
N LEU A 332 -14.13 -2.74 -4.75
CA LEU A 332 -13.03 -3.48 -4.13
C LEU A 332 -13.48 -4.85 -3.63
N ASP A 333 -12.75 -5.89 -4.02
CA ASP A 333 -12.93 -7.26 -3.51
C ASP A 333 -11.93 -7.54 -2.37
N ALA A 334 -12.46 -7.69 -1.15
CA ALA A 334 -11.65 -7.92 0.05
C ALA A 334 -10.90 -9.25 0.02
N GLU A 335 -11.49 -10.32 -0.51
CA GLU A 335 -10.81 -11.63 -0.57
C GLU A 335 -9.66 -11.60 -1.56
N LYS A 336 -9.85 -10.94 -2.70
CA LYS A 336 -8.76 -10.75 -3.68
C LYS A 336 -7.65 -9.87 -3.11
N LEU A 337 -8.00 -8.80 -2.38
CA LEU A 337 -7.02 -7.92 -1.73
C LEU A 337 -6.21 -8.70 -0.69
N ARG A 338 -6.87 -9.55 0.09
CA ARG A 338 -6.23 -10.46 1.04
C ARG A 338 -5.26 -11.40 0.33
N LEU A 339 -5.66 -12.04 -0.77
CA LEU A 339 -4.77 -12.90 -1.55
C LEU A 339 -3.53 -12.15 -2.06
N LEU A 340 -3.67 -10.90 -2.51
CA LEU A 340 -2.53 -10.07 -2.92
C LEU A 340 -1.59 -9.75 -1.74
N LEU A 341 -2.14 -9.45 -0.56
CA LEU A 341 -1.36 -9.22 0.65
C LEU A 341 -0.58 -10.47 1.09
N LEU A 342 -1.18 -11.65 0.98
CA LEU A 342 -0.51 -12.91 1.31
C LEU A 342 0.69 -13.19 0.38
N GLN A 343 0.65 -12.72 -0.87
CA GLN A 343 1.81 -12.80 -1.77
C GLN A 343 2.98 -11.91 -1.31
N CYS A 344 2.71 -10.87 -0.51
CA CYS A 344 3.73 -10.00 0.09
C CYS A 344 4.46 -10.66 1.28
N CYS A 345 3.91 -11.73 1.85
CA CYS A 345 4.53 -12.44 2.96
C CYS A 345 5.82 -13.17 2.52
N PRO A 346 6.80 -13.32 3.42
CA PRO A 346 8.02 -14.04 3.11
C PRO A 346 7.71 -15.51 2.80
N ALA A 347 8.20 -16.01 1.67
CA ALA A 347 8.13 -17.43 1.32
C ALA A 347 9.50 -18.08 1.47
N ARG A 348 9.53 -19.27 2.10
CA ARG A 348 10.76 -20.03 2.32
C ARG A 348 11.35 -20.57 1.01
N HIS A 349 10.49 -21.05 0.10
CA HIS A 349 10.85 -21.61 -1.20
C HIS A 349 9.78 -21.28 -2.26
N ALA A 350 10.09 -21.48 -3.55
CA ALA A 350 9.11 -21.41 -4.62
C ALA A 350 8.30 -22.71 -4.71
N ALA A 351 7.04 -22.62 -5.15
CA ALA A 351 6.22 -23.81 -5.40
C ALA A 351 6.86 -24.68 -6.50
N VAL A 352 6.94 -25.98 -6.25
CA VAL A 352 7.56 -26.94 -7.18
C VAL A 352 6.47 -27.68 -7.93
N VAL A 353 6.51 -27.62 -9.27
CA VAL A 353 5.60 -28.40 -10.13
C VAL A 353 6.07 -29.86 -10.13
N ALA A 354 5.12 -30.79 -9.99
CA ALA A 354 5.41 -32.22 -10.07
C ALA A 354 5.98 -32.56 -11.45
N LEU A 355 7.02 -33.39 -11.48
CA LEU A 355 7.64 -33.86 -12.71
C LEU A 355 6.71 -34.86 -13.40
N SER A 356 6.45 -34.63 -14.69
CA SER A 356 5.71 -35.55 -15.57
C SER A 356 6.61 -36.40 -16.46
N ASP A 357 7.79 -35.87 -16.83
CA ASP A 357 8.66 -36.47 -17.85
C ASP A 357 10.14 -36.37 -17.46
N VAL A 358 10.93 -37.35 -17.92
CA VAL A 358 12.36 -37.46 -17.64
C VAL A 358 13.15 -37.37 -18.94
N THR A 359 14.20 -36.55 -18.96
CA THR A 359 15.08 -36.41 -20.12
C THR A 359 15.95 -37.66 -20.34
N VAL A 360 16.42 -37.87 -21.57
CA VAL A 360 17.24 -39.05 -21.93
C VAL A 360 18.54 -39.10 -21.11
N ASP A 361 19.14 -37.95 -20.80
CA ASP A 361 20.34 -37.87 -19.97
C ASP A 361 20.08 -38.27 -18.51
N GLU A 362 18.92 -37.88 -17.98
CA GLU A 362 18.52 -38.24 -16.62
C GLU A 362 18.21 -39.74 -16.53
N LYS A 363 17.59 -40.32 -17.55
CA LYS A 363 17.41 -41.77 -17.68
C LYS A 363 18.74 -42.52 -17.64
N ARG A 364 19.78 -42.02 -18.33
CA ARG A 364 21.13 -42.60 -18.30
C ARG A 364 21.78 -42.50 -16.93
N ARG A 365 21.57 -41.39 -16.20
CA ARG A 365 22.06 -41.26 -14.81
C ARG A 365 21.36 -42.22 -13.85
N ILE A 366 20.03 -42.34 -13.96
CA ILE A 366 19.25 -43.28 -13.15
C ILE A 366 19.74 -44.71 -13.42
N GLN A 367 19.95 -45.08 -14.69
CA GLN A 367 20.51 -46.38 -15.04
C GLN A 367 21.90 -46.61 -14.42
N ALA A 368 22.80 -45.62 -14.45
CA ALA A 368 24.13 -45.74 -13.88
C ALA A 368 24.13 -46.07 -12.37
N LEU A 369 23.09 -45.63 -11.64
CA LEU A 369 22.91 -45.92 -10.22
C LEU A 369 22.40 -47.35 -9.95
N HIS A 370 21.76 -47.99 -10.93
CA HIS A 370 21.09 -49.29 -10.79
C HIS A 370 21.76 -50.39 -11.65
N VAL A 371 23.00 -50.19 -12.11
CA VAL A 371 23.75 -51.19 -12.90
C VAL A 371 24.06 -52.46 -12.10
N THR A 372 24.18 -52.33 -10.77
CA THR A 372 24.48 -53.44 -9.86
C THR A 372 23.24 -54.18 -9.36
N ASP A 373 22.05 -53.74 -9.74
CA ASP A 373 20.81 -54.33 -9.26
C ASP A 373 20.54 -55.67 -9.95
N PRO A 374 19.88 -56.62 -9.26
CA PRO A 374 19.65 -57.95 -9.79
C PRO A 374 18.74 -57.89 -11.03
N LEU A 375 19.18 -58.56 -12.09
CA LEU A 375 18.42 -58.69 -13.32
C LEU A 375 17.23 -59.64 -13.12
N PRO A 376 16.08 -59.39 -13.79
CA PRO A 376 14.99 -60.35 -13.85
C PRO A 376 15.44 -61.68 -14.47
N ASP A 377 14.76 -62.77 -14.07
CA ASP A 377 15.02 -64.09 -14.63
C ASP A 377 14.93 -64.08 -16.16
N GLY A 378 15.96 -64.64 -16.82
CA GLY A 378 16.05 -64.69 -18.28
C GLY A 378 16.83 -63.55 -18.93
N TYR A 379 17.30 -62.56 -18.16
CA TYR A 379 18.13 -61.47 -18.66
C TYR A 379 19.61 -61.62 -18.28
N MET A 380 20.50 -61.23 -19.20
CA MET A 380 21.95 -61.20 -19.00
C MET A 380 22.53 -59.86 -19.45
N PHE A 381 23.58 -59.41 -18.79
CA PHE A 381 24.32 -58.18 -19.14
C PHE A 381 25.74 -58.54 -19.57
N ASP A 382 26.14 -58.15 -20.78
CA ASP A 382 27.46 -58.47 -21.36
C ASP A 382 28.56 -57.45 -21.02
N GLY A 383 28.24 -56.43 -20.22
CA GLY A 383 29.11 -55.28 -19.92
C GLY A 383 28.83 -54.03 -20.76
N THR A 384 28.05 -54.16 -21.84
CA THR A 384 27.70 -53.07 -22.78
C THR A 384 26.20 -52.99 -23.06
N SER A 385 25.48 -54.10 -23.11
CA SER A 385 24.03 -54.19 -23.42
C SER A 385 23.35 -55.32 -22.64
N TYR A 386 22.02 -55.22 -22.51
CA TYR A 386 21.19 -56.24 -21.87
C TYR A 386 20.58 -57.16 -22.94
N TYR A 387 20.55 -58.46 -22.66
CA TYR A 387 19.98 -59.46 -23.56
C TYR A 387 18.93 -60.32 -22.84
N ASP A 388 17.86 -60.64 -23.55
CA ASP A 388 16.85 -61.64 -23.16
C ASP A 388 17.25 -63.05 -23.66
N TYR A 389 16.66 -64.09 -23.08
CA TYR A 389 16.80 -65.50 -23.45
C TYR A 389 16.51 -65.77 -24.93
N PHE A 390 15.68 -64.94 -25.57
CA PHE A 390 15.36 -65.01 -27.00
C PHE A 390 16.35 -64.23 -27.90
N GLY A 391 17.40 -63.63 -27.34
CA GLY A 391 18.43 -62.90 -28.07
C GLY A 391 18.09 -61.44 -28.40
N GLY A 392 17.05 -60.87 -27.79
CA GLY A 392 16.71 -59.44 -27.94
C GLY A 392 17.71 -58.55 -27.21
N GLN A 393 18.24 -57.51 -27.87
CA GLN A 393 19.20 -56.57 -27.31
C GLN A 393 18.52 -55.27 -26.85
N TYR A 394 18.85 -54.81 -25.64
CA TYR A 394 18.31 -53.60 -25.03
C TYR A 394 19.43 -52.68 -24.50
N GLU A 395 19.32 -51.37 -24.76
CA GLU A 395 20.26 -50.34 -24.28
C GLU A 395 20.09 -50.06 -22.78
N PHE A 396 18.86 -50.20 -22.27
CA PHE A 396 18.52 -49.89 -20.89
C PHE A 396 18.16 -51.15 -20.09
N HIS A 397 18.34 -51.07 -18.78
CA HIS A 397 17.93 -52.13 -17.85
C HIS A 397 16.44 -52.50 -18.07
N PRO A 398 16.05 -53.78 -18.03
CA PRO A 398 14.66 -54.20 -18.26
C PRO A 398 13.64 -53.50 -17.34
N ASN A 399 14.02 -53.26 -16.07
CA ASN A 399 13.23 -52.54 -15.09
C ASN A 399 13.48 -51.01 -15.06
N ILE A 400 14.11 -50.43 -16.09
CA ILE A 400 14.45 -48.98 -16.09
C ILE A 400 13.23 -48.08 -15.87
N GLN A 401 12.05 -48.48 -16.35
CA GLN A 401 10.82 -47.72 -16.12
C GLN A 401 10.43 -47.70 -14.65
N GLN A 402 10.58 -48.82 -13.93
CA GLN A 402 10.32 -48.86 -12.48
C GLN A 402 11.29 -47.97 -11.71
N PHE A 403 12.57 -47.90 -12.13
CA PHE A 403 13.55 -47.01 -11.52
C PHE A 403 13.27 -45.53 -11.81
N ILE A 404 12.82 -45.21 -13.03
CA ILE A 404 12.35 -43.87 -13.39
C ILE A 404 11.13 -43.51 -12.54
N ASP A 405 10.15 -44.39 -12.44
CA ASP A 405 8.92 -44.16 -11.66
C ASP A 405 9.24 -43.99 -10.18
N ALA A 406 10.17 -44.77 -9.63
CA ALA A 406 10.62 -44.65 -8.24
C ALA A 406 11.38 -43.33 -7.96
N ASP A 407 12.28 -42.91 -8.86
CA ASP A 407 12.99 -41.64 -8.74
C ASP A 407 12.05 -40.44 -8.91
N MET A 408 11.11 -40.52 -9.87
CA MET A 408 10.05 -39.52 -10.04
C MET A 408 9.15 -39.47 -8.81
N ALA A 409 8.74 -40.61 -8.26
CA ALA A 409 7.94 -40.67 -7.04
C ALA A 409 8.69 -40.02 -5.86
N LYS A 410 10.00 -40.26 -5.73
CA LYS A 410 10.83 -39.64 -4.70
C LYS A 410 10.96 -38.12 -4.88
N LYS A 411 11.22 -37.65 -6.11
CA LYS A 411 11.29 -36.21 -6.41
C LYS A 411 9.93 -35.52 -6.22
N ASN A 412 8.85 -36.17 -6.62
CA ASN A 412 7.48 -35.68 -6.43
C ASN A 412 7.07 -35.70 -4.95
N ASP A 413 7.50 -36.67 -4.15
CA ASP A 413 7.30 -36.68 -2.70
C ASP A 413 8.05 -35.54 -2.02
N VAL A 414 9.30 -35.28 -2.42
CA VAL A 414 10.04 -34.11 -1.96
C VAL A 414 9.33 -32.82 -2.36
N ALA A 415 8.88 -32.68 -3.61
CA ALA A 415 8.10 -31.52 -4.05
C ALA A 415 6.79 -31.36 -3.26
N ALA A 416 6.08 -32.45 -2.99
CA ALA A 416 4.85 -32.46 -2.21
C ALA A 416 5.09 -31.99 -0.76
N ARG A 417 6.17 -32.43 -0.12
CA ARG A 417 6.57 -31.93 1.22
C ARG A 417 6.85 -30.43 1.21
N HIS A 418 7.62 -29.94 0.22
CA HIS A 418 7.89 -28.51 0.08
C HIS A 418 6.60 -27.70 -0.13
N ASN A 419 5.69 -28.18 -0.99
CA ASN A 419 4.43 -27.51 -1.24
C ASN A 419 3.49 -27.54 0.00
N ASN A 420 3.52 -28.63 0.79
CA ASN A 420 2.75 -28.71 2.03
C ASN A 420 3.29 -27.75 3.11
N GLU A 421 4.61 -27.59 3.22
CA GLU A 421 5.21 -26.56 4.07
C GLU A 421 4.77 -25.15 3.67
N LEU A 422 4.74 -24.86 2.36
CA LEU A 422 4.26 -23.56 1.85
C LEU A 422 2.78 -23.34 2.14
N GLU A 423 1.96 -24.37 2.03
CA GLU A 423 0.53 -24.29 2.36
C GLU A 423 0.32 -24.05 3.86
N THR A 424 1.14 -24.68 4.71
CA THR A 424 1.12 -24.45 6.16
C THR A 424 1.49 -23.00 6.50
N ASP A 425 2.53 -22.45 5.85
CA ASP A 425 2.90 -21.05 5.99
C ASP A 425 1.78 -20.12 5.49
N ARG A 426 1.12 -20.46 4.37
CA ARG A 426 -0.01 -19.71 3.80
C ARG A 426 -1.18 -19.63 4.78
N VAL A 427 -1.59 -20.76 5.35
CA VAL A 427 -2.66 -20.83 6.36
C VAL A 427 -2.29 -20.00 7.59
N ARG A 428 -1.05 -20.09 8.08
CA ARG A 428 -0.57 -19.26 9.19
C ARG A 428 -0.68 -17.77 8.88
N TYR A 429 -0.31 -17.35 7.67
CA TYR A 429 -0.43 -15.95 7.25
C TYR A 429 -1.88 -15.50 7.11
N GLU A 430 -2.77 -16.38 6.67
CA GLU A 430 -4.21 -16.14 6.64
C GLU A 430 -4.77 -15.90 8.04
N GLU A 431 -4.40 -16.72 9.02
CA GLU A 431 -4.82 -16.56 10.42
C GLU A 431 -4.30 -15.24 11.03
N CYS A 432 -3.11 -14.81 10.63
CA CYS A 432 -2.52 -13.56 11.09
C CYS A 432 -3.04 -12.31 10.34
N THR A 433 -3.87 -12.48 9.32
CA THR A 433 -4.42 -11.40 8.49
C THR A 433 -5.91 -11.26 8.75
N THR A 434 -6.28 -10.20 9.46
CA THR A 434 -7.67 -9.91 9.81
C THR A 434 -8.21 -8.75 8.98
N LEU A 435 -9.36 -8.98 8.34
CA LEU A 435 -10.16 -7.91 7.73
C LEU A 435 -10.82 -7.12 8.86
N LEU A 436 -10.65 -5.81 8.85
CA LEU A 436 -11.33 -4.87 9.74
C LEU A 436 -12.50 -4.28 8.96
N VAL A 437 -13.73 -4.65 9.36
CA VAL A 437 -15.01 -4.21 8.74
C VAL A 437 -15.55 -2.99 9.47
#